data_AF-A0A6G2S3F9-F1
#
_entry.id   AF-A0A6G2S3F9-F1
#
_cell.length_a   1.000
_cell.length_b   1.000
_cell.length_c   1.000
_cell.angle_alpha   90.00
_cell.angle_beta   90.00
_cell.angle_gamma   90.00
#
_symmetry.space_group_name_H-M   'P 1'
#
loop_
_entity.id
_entity.type
_entity.pdbx_description
1 polymer ?
#
loop_
_entity_poly.entity_id
_entity_poly.type
_entity_poly.pdbx_seq_one_letter_code
_entity_poly.pdbx_strand_id
1 'polypeptide(L)'
;MDWFAFTVTLKGVFLEGVEIVFIVITFGTSAHDLPVAAATAAAAAICVAVAGFLAHRPLSRVPEHTLKYGVGLLLTGFGTYWAVAGLGVFAPGGQSIAWYGGDWAIPVLIAAWFAVSRLLVRAAPAVAARTRPHPAARVRRAP
;
A
#
# COMPACT_ATOMS: atom_id res chain seq x y z
N MET A 1 27.38 8.09 0.28
CA MET A 1 26.19 7.24 0.50
C MET A 1 25.76 7.38 1.94
N ASP A 2 24.49 7.67 2.18
CA ASP A 2 23.90 7.49 3.51
C ASP A 2 23.77 5.97 3.76
N TRP A 3 24.58 5.44 4.68
CA TRP A 3 24.62 4.02 5.01
C TRP A 3 23.28 3.51 5.57
N PHE A 4 22.57 4.38 6.28
CA PHE A 4 21.25 4.07 6.82
C PHE A 4 20.22 3.96 5.68
N ALA A 5 20.19 4.93 4.77
CA ALA A 5 19.31 4.89 3.61
C ALA A 5 19.57 3.66 2.72
N PHE A 6 20.85 3.30 2.50
CA PHE A 6 21.21 2.09 1.78
C PHE A 6 20.69 0.82 2.47
N THR A 7 20.89 0.71 3.79
CA THR A 7 20.46 -0.47 4.55
C THR A 7 18.92 -0.61 4.55
N VAL A 8 18.19 0.50 4.69
CA VAL A 8 16.72 0.50 4.69
C VAL A 8 16.17 0.11 3.33
N THR A 9 16.69 0.70 2.25
CA THR A 9 16.25 0.40 0.88
C THR A 9 16.59 -1.04 0.47
N LEU A 10 17.78 -1.53 0.83
CA LEU A 10 18.16 -2.92 0.58
C LEU A 10 17.23 -3.91 1.28
N LYS A 11 16.95 -3.71 2.58
CA LYS A 11 16.04 -4.58 3.35
C LYS A 11 14.63 -4.57 2.78
N GLY A 12 14.12 -3.40 2.41
CA GLY A 12 12.80 -3.26 1.79
C GLY A 12 12.74 -4.02 0.46
N VAL A 13 13.59 -3.68 -0.50
CA VAL A 13 13.57 -4.29 -1.83
C VAL A 13 13.83 -5.80 -1.79
N PHE A 14 14.72 -6.26 -0.90
CA PHE A 14 14.98 -7.68 -0.73
C PHE A 14 13.74 -8.43 -0.22
N LEU A 15 13.02 -7.87 0.77
CA LEU A 15 11.81 -8.48 1.32
C LEU A 15 10.70 -8.58 0.26
N GLU A 16 10.49 -7.51 -0.50
CA GLU A 16 9.53 -7.46 -1.61
C GLU A 16 9.88 -8.50 -2.71
N GLY A 17 11.17 -8.63 -3.04
CA GLY A 17 11.64 -9.63 -4.01
C GLY A 17 11.39 -11.07 -3.56
N VAL A 18 11.62 -11.37 -2.28
CA VAL A 18 11.33 -12.68 -1.69
C VAL A 18 9.83 -12.98 -1.69
N GLU A 19 8.98 -11.98 -1.43
CA GLU A 19 7.53 -12.12 -1.48
C GLU A 19 7.05 -12.53 -2.89
N ILE A 20 7.59 -11.90 -3.94
CA ILE A 20 7.29 -12.27 -5.33
C ILE A 20 7.67 -13.74 -5.59
N VAL A 21 8.81 -14.21 -5.07
CA VAL A 21 9.20 -15.63 -5.21
C VAL A 21 8.17 -16.56 -4.56
N PHE A 22 7.67 -16.23 -3.37
CA PHE A 22 6.62 -17.01 -2.72
C PHE A 22 5.32 -17.02 -3.52
N ILE A 23 4.92 -15.88 -4.09
CA ILE A 23 3.75 -15.76 -4.95
C ILE A 23 3.88 -16.67 -6.17
N VAL A 24 5.03 -16.62 -6.86
CA VAL A 24 5.27 -17.41 -8.08
C VAL A 24 5.28 -18.91 -7.78
N ILE A 25 5.93 -19.33 -6.70
CA ILE A 25 5.94 -20.73 -6.29
C ILE A 25 4.52 -21.18 -5.91
N THR A 26 3.78 -20.37 -5.15
CA THR A 26 2.42 -20.71 -4.73
C THR A 26 1.49 -20.88 -5.93
N PHE A 27 1.47 -19.91 -6.85
CA PHE A 27 0.63 -20.01 -8.05
C PHE A 27 1.11 -21.07 -9.04
N GLY A 28 2.42 -21.20 -9.23
CA GLY A 28 2.99 -22.21 -10.12
C GLY A 28 2.74 -23.64 -9.65
N THR A 29 2.86 -23.90 -8.33
CA THR A 29 2.51 -25.20 -7.76
C THR A 29 1.00 -25.47 -7.79
N SER A 30 0.18 -24.45 -7.51
CA SER A 30 -1.28 -24.56 -7.61
C SER A 30 -1.77 -24.84 -9.03
N ALA A 31 -1.08 -24.31 -10.04
CA ALA A 31 -1.37 -24.55 -11.45
C ALA A 31 -0.68 -25.79 -12.03
N HIS A 32 0.13 -26.51 -11.23
CA HIS A 32 0.98 -27.63 -11.65
C HIS A 32 1.97 -27.31 -12.79
N ASP A 33 2.27 -26.03 -13.04
CA ASP A 33 3.16 -25.57 -14.11
C ASP A 33 4.06 -24.42 -13.64
N LEU A 34 5.11 -24.80 -12.92
CA LEU A 34 6.10 -23.87 -12.39
C LEU A 34 6.93 -23.16 -13.49
N PRO A 35 7.35 -23.81 -14.59
CA PRO A 35 8.04 -23.13 -15.69
C PRO A 35 7.24 -21.97 -16.29
N VAL A 36 5.94 -22.16 -16.51
CA VAL A 36 5.06 -21.09 -17.03
C VAL A 36 4.91 -19.97 -16.00
N ALA A 37 4.73 -20.29 -14.72
CA ALA A 37 4.66 -19.28 -13.66
C ALA A 37 5.97 -18.45 -13.57
N ALA A 38 7.13 -19.08 -13.68
CA ALA A 38 8.41 -18.37 -13.69
C ALA A 38 8.57 -17.47 -14.93
N ALA A 39 8.17 -17.94 -16.11
CA ALA A 39 8.22 -17.15 -17.34
C ALA A 39 7.30 -15.92 -17.28
N THR A 40 6.07 -16.09 -16.77
CA THR A 40 5.12 -14.97 -16.59
C THR A 40 5.61 -13.97 -15.54
N ALA A 41 6.24 -14.43 -14.46
CA ALA A 41 6.85 -13.57 -13.47
C ALA A 41 7.99 -12.73 -14.05
N ALA A 42 8.86 -13.34 -14.86
CA ALA A 42 9.94 -12.63 -15.55
C ALA A 42 9.39 -11.58 -16.53
N ALA A 43 8.36 -11.93 -17.31
CA ALA A 43 7.68 -10.99 -18.19
C ALA A 43 7.05 -9.83 -17.42
N ALA A 44 6.36 -10.12 -16.31
CA ALA A 44 5.78 -9.10 -15.44
C ALA A 44 6.84 -8.18 -14.85
N ALA A 45 7.99 -8.72 -14.40
CA ALA A 45 9.11 -7.92 -13.90
C ALA A 45 9.65 -6.94 -14.96
N ILE A 46 9.78 -7.39 -16.22
CA ILE A 46 10.18 -6.53 -17.33
C ILE A 46 9.12 -5.44 -17.58
N CYS A 47 7.84 -5.81 -17.63
CA CYS A 47 6.74 -4.85 -17.81
C CYS A 47 6.73 -3.79 -16.70
N VAL A 48 6.89 -4.18 -15.44
CA VAL A 48 6.95 -3.27 -14.30
C VAL A 48 8.19 -2.38 -14.35
N ALA A 49 9.35 -2.92 -14.73
CA ALA A 49 10.58 -2.14 -14.89
C ALA A 49 10.43 -1.07 -15.98
N VAL A 50 9.85 -1.42 -17.12
CA VAL A 50 9.55 -0.47 -18.21
C VAL A 50 8.53 0.58 -17.76
N ALA A 51 7.45 0.17 -17.11
CA ALA A 51 6.44 1.09 -16.60
C ALA A 51 7.03 2.05 -15.56
N GLY A 52 7.87 1.55 -14.64
CA GLY A 52 8.58 2.34 -13.65
C GLY A 52 9.54 3.33 -14.30
N PHE A 53 10.29 2.91 -15.32
CA PHE A 53 11.16 3.79 -16.10
C PHE A 53 10.37 4.91 -16.80
N LEU A 54 9.23 4.60 -17.42
CA LEU A 54 8.40 5.62 -18.06
C LEU A 54 7.74 6.55 -17.04
N ALA A 55 7.33 6.02 -15.88
CA ALA A 55 6.61 6.75 -14.84
C ALA A 55 7.53 7.54 -13.88
N HIS A 56 8.85 7.30 -13.88
CA HIS A 56 9.76 7.93 -12.92
C HIS A 56 9.74 9.48 -13.01
N ARG A 57 9.55 10.04 -14.21
CA ARG A 57 9.51 11.50 -14.44
C ARG A 57 8.20 12.16 -14.00
N PRO A 58 7.01 11.63 -14.32
CA PRO A 58 5.79 12.21 -13.80
C PRO A 58 5.63 11.99 -12.29
N LEU A 59 6.06 10.85 -11.74
CA LEU A 59 5.93 10.56 -10.30
C LEU A 59 6.78 11.50 -9.44
N SER A 60 7.95 11.94 -9.92
CA SER A 60 8.77 12.92 -9.18
C SER A 60 8.15 14.31 -9.10
N ARG A 61 7.10 14.59 -9.88
CA ARG A 61 6.33 15.85 -9.82
C ARG A 61 5.17 15.78 -8.84
N VAL A 62 4.77 14.59 -8.40
CA VAL A 62 3.65 14.41 -7.48
C VAL A 62 4.14 14.69 -6.05
N PRO A 63 3.40 15.47 -5.25
CA PRO A 63 3.73 15.67 -3.84
C PRO A 63 3.85 14.34 -3.09
N GLU A 64 4.92 14.18 -2.31
CA GLU A 64 5.23 12.95 -1.57
C GLU A 64 4.07 12.50 -0.67
N HIS A 65 3.40 13.44 -0.02
CA HIS A 65 2.23 13.15 0.82
C HIS A 65 1.09 12.49 0.02
N THR A 66 0.83 12.95 -1.20
CA THR A 66 -0.23 12.40 -2.06
C THR A 66 0.13 10.99 -2.51
N LEU A 67 1.40 10.74 -2.85
CA LEU A 67 1.87 9.40 -3.19
C LEU A 67 1.72 8.44 -2.03
N LYS A 68 2.19 8.82 -0.83
CA LYS A 68 2.07 7.98 0.37
C LYS A 68 0.61 7.68 0.70
N TYR A 69 -0.27 8.67 0.60
CA TYR A 69 -1.69 8.48 0.84
C TYR A 69 -2.34 7.55 -0.20
N GLY A 70 -2.07 7.78 -1.48
CA GLY A 70 -2.61 6.96 -2.56
C GLY A 70 -2.14 5.51 -2.48
N VAL A 71 -0.84 5.29 -2.28
CA VAL A 71 -0.27 3.95 -2.10
C VAL A 71 -0.86 3.28 -0.86
N GLY A 72 -0.94 3.99 0.27
CA GLY A 72 -1.55 3.45 1.49
C GLY A 72 -3.01 3.03 1.28
N LEU A 73 -3.78 3.81 0.52
CA LEU A 73 -5.17 3.49 0.19
C LEU A 73 -5.29 2.24 -0.69
N LEU A 74 -4.44 2.12 -1.70
CA LEU A 74 -4.37 0.96 -2.58
C LEU A 74 -3.99 -0.31 -1.81
N LEU A 75 -2.94 -0.24 -0.98
CA LEU A 75 -2.48 -1.35 -0.15
C LEU A 75 -3.55 -1.80 0.85
N THR A 76 -4.23 -0.86 1.49
CA THR A 76 -5.29 -1.20 2.46
C THR A 76 -6.50 -1.82 1.75
N GLY A 77 -6.93 -1.28 0.60
CA GLY A 77 -8.03 -1.83 -0.18
C GLY A 77 -7.75 -3.24 -0.69
N PHE A 78 -6.61 -3.41 -1.38
CA PHE A 78 -6.18 -4.71 -1.91
C PHE A 78 -5.91 -5.72 -0.80
N GLY A 79 -5.22 -5.30 0.27
CA GLY A 79 -4.97 -6.15 1.44
C GLY A 79 -6.26 -6.61 2.11
N THR A 80 -7.26 -5.73 2.24
CA THR A 80 -8.58 -6.11 2.79
C THR A 80 -9.27 -7.15 1.91
N TYR A 81 -9.23 -6.96 0.58
CA TYR A 81 -9.84 -7.88 -0.38
C TYR A 81 -9.29 -9.31 -0.22
N TRP A 82 -7.97 -9.45 -0.26
CA TRP A 82 -7.32 -10.76 -0.17
C TRP A 82 -7.33 -11.34 1.24
N ALA A 83 -7.25 -10.51 2.29
CA ALA A 83 -7.37 -10.99 3.66
C ALA A 83 -8.71 -11.69 3.88
N VAL A 84 -9.82 -11.07 3.44
CA VAL A 84 -11.15 -11.68 3.55
C VAL A 84 -11.30 -12.88 2.62
N ALA A 85 -10.85 -12.79 1.36
CA ALA A 85 -10.92 -13.92 0.44
C ALA A 85 -10.15 -15.14 0.98
N GLY A 86 -8.99 -14.90 1.60
CA GLY A 86 -8.13 -15.91 2.23
C GLY A 86 -8.72 -16.52 3.50
N LEU A 87 -9.60 -15.83 4.24
CA LEU A 87 -10.30 -16.41 5.40
C LEU A 87 -11.16 -17.63 5.01
N GLY A 88 -11.48 -17.80 3.73
CA GLY A 88 -12.19 -18.96 3.21
C GLY A 88 -11.52 -20.30 3.48
N VAL A 89 -10.20 -20.30 3.72
CA VAL A 89 -9.46 -21.49 4.18
C VAL A 89 -9.99 -22.04 5.51
N PHE A 90 -10.53 -21.19 6.38
CA PHE A 90 -11.09 -21.59 7.67
C PHE A 90 -12.57 -21.99 7.58
N ALA A 91 -13.23 -21.78 6.44
CA ALA A 91 -14.63 -22.13 6.26
C ALA A 91 -14.80 -23.63 5.98
N PRO A 92 -15.95 -24.24 6.34
CA PRO A 92 -16.28 -25.60 5.95
C PRO A 92 -16.28 -25.72 4.42
N GLY A 93 -15.29 -26.42 3.86
CA GLY A 93 -15.10 -26.56 2.41
C GLY A 93 -13.85 -25.87 1.86
N GLY A 94 -13.14 -25.06 2.66
CA GLY A 94 -11.84 -24.47 2.29
C GLY A 94 -11.85 -23.57 1.06
N GLN A 95 -13.04 -23.13 0.62
CA GLN A 95 -13.19 -22.29 -0.56
C GLN A 95 -13.00 -20.83 -0.18
N SER A 96 -12.33 -20.06 -1.04
CA SER A 96 -12.16 -18.62 -0.87
C SER A 96 -13.50 -17.90 -0.73
N ILE A 97 -13.57 -16.90 0.16
CA ILE A 97 -14.78 -16.10 0.34
C ILE A 97 -14.99 -15.24 -0.90
N ALA A 98 -16.09 -15.48 -1.61
CA ALA A 98 -16.46 -14.69 -2.77
C ALA A 98 -16.96 -13.31 -2.33
N TRP A 99 -16.35 -12.26 -2.88
CA TRP A 99 -16.83 -10.90 -2.71
C TRP A 99 -18.06 -10.67 -3.60
N TYR A 100 -19.04 -9.94 -3.07
CA TYR A 100 -20.20 -9.51 -3.85
C TYR A 100 -19.75 -8.57 -4.98
N GLY A 101 -19.89 -9.00 -6.23
CA GLY A 101 -19.40 -8.27 -7.41
C GLY A 101 -18.00 -8.64 -7.91
N GLY A 102 -17.34 -9.65 -7.29
CA GLY A 102 -16.01 -10.11 -7.70
C GLY A 102 -14.96 -9.00 -7.63
N ASP A 103 -14.20 -8.81 -8.70
CA ASP A 103 -13.09 -7.83 -8.75
C ASP A 103 -13.56 -6.38 -8.61
N TRP A 104 -14.84 -6.08 -8.84
CA TRP A 104 -15.42 -4.76 -8.57
C TRP A 104 -15.41 -4.39 -7.08
N ALA A 105 -15.24 -5.37 -6.19
CA ALA A 105 -15.05 -5.09 -4.78
C ALA A 105 -13.78 -4.27 -4.50
N ILE A 106 -12.73 -4.40 -5.32
CA ILE A 106 -11.47 -3.66 -5.13
C ILE A 106 -11.68 -2.13 -5.24
N PRO A 107 -12.22 -1.57 -6.35
CA PRO A 107 -12.49 -0.14 -6.41
C PRO A 107 -13.51 0.33 -5.37
N VAL A 108 -14.48 -0.52 -5.00
CA VAL A 108 -15.45 -0.22 -3.93
C VAL A 108 -14.75 -0.10 -2.58
N LEU A 109 -13.85 -1.04 -2.24
CA LEU A 109 -13.07 -1.01 -1.00
C LEU A 109 -12.14 0.21 -0.96
N ILE A 110 -11.49 0.55 -2.07
CA ILE A 110 -10.67 1.76 -2.20
C ILE A 110 -11.53 3.01 -1.93
N ALA A 111 -12.73 3.10 -2.52
CA ALA A 111 -13.66 4.20 -2.31
C ALA A 111 -14.18 4.25 -0.86
N ALA A 112 -14.44 3.09 -0.25
CA ALA A 112 -14.87 2.99 1.15
C ALA A 112 -13.77 3.49 2.10
N TRP A 113 -12.54 3.01 1.94
CA TRP A 113 -11.39 3.48 2.74
C TRP A 113 -11.13 4.98 2.54
N PHE A 114 -11.34 5.48 1.32
CA PHE A 114 -11.25 6.91 1.04
C PHE A 114 -12.32 7.69 1.80
N ALA A 115 -13.57 7.23 1.76
CA ALA A 115 -14.68 7.85 2.49
C ALA A 115 -14.42 7.86 4.00
N VAL A 116 -13.98 6.73 4.58
CA VAL A 116 -13.61 6.62 6.00
C VAL A 116 -12.50 7.62 6.35
N SER A 117 -11.43 7.67 5.55
CA SER A 117 -10.35 8.64 5.76
C SER A 117 -10.86 10.09 5.75
N ARG A 118 -11.73 10.45 4.80
CA ARG A 118 -12.31 11.80 4.70
C ARG A 118 -13.25 12.10 5.87
N LEU A 119 -14.02 11.13 6.34
CA LEU A 119 -14.87 11.26 7.53
C LEU A 119 -14.03 11.49 8.78
N LEU A 120 -12.96 10.70 8.98
CA LEU A 120 -12.05 10.86 10.12
C LEU A 120 -11.36 12.21 10.14
N VAL A 121 -10.87 12.69 8.99
CA VAL A 121 -10.25 14.01 8.86
C VAL A 121 -11.27 15.13 9.17
N ARG A 122 -12.52 14.98 8.72
CA ARG A 122 -13.60 15.95 9.00
C ARG A 122 -14.06 15.91 10.46
N ALA A 123 -14.04 14.74 11.09
CA ALA A 123 -14.42 14.52 12.49
C ALA A 123 -13.30 14.82 13.48
N ALA A 124 -12.13 15.26 13.01
CA ALA A 124 -11.01 15.70 13.84
C ALA A 124 -10.93 17.21 14.19
N PRO A 125 -12.02 17.98 14.48
CA PRO A 125 -11.88 19.33 15.03
C PRO A 125 -11.15 19.39 16.39
N ALA A 126 -11.07 18.28 17.12
CA ALA A 126 -10.63 18.27 18.52
C ALA A 126 -9.11 18.23 18.73
N VAL A 127 -8.32 17.74 17.77
CA VAL A 127 -6.86 17.58 17.96
C VAL A 127 -6.11 18.90 17.73
N ALA A 128 -6.56 19.73 16.79
CA ALA A 128 -5.95 21.02 16.47
C ALA A 128 -6.15 22.09 17.56
N ALA A 129 -7.15 21.94 18.43
CA ALA A 129 -7.40 22.88 19.52
C ALA A 129 -6.37 22.77 20.67
N ARG A 130 -5.64 21.65 20.79
CA ARG A 130 -4.68 21.39 21.90
C ARG A 130 -3.27 21.92 21.66
N THR A 131 -2.91 22.33 20.45
CA THR A 131 -1.55 22.79 20.10
C THR A 131 -1.36 24.30 20.12
N ARG A 132 -2.30 25.09 20.66
CA ARG A 132 -2.07 26.53 20.86
C ARG A 132 -0.83 26.72 21.76
N PRO A 133 0.25 27.36 21.26
CA PRO A 133 1.40 27.69 22.09
C PRO A 133 0.94 28.63 23.22
N HIS A 134 1.47 28.40 24.41
CA HIS A 134 1.32 29.31 25.55
C HIS A 134 1.74 30.72 25.09
N PRO A 135 0.94 31.78 25.33
CA PRO A 135 1.35 33.13 24.99
C PRO A 135 2.66 33.43 25.73
N ALA A 136 3.78 33.47 25.01
CA ALA A 136 5.05 33.89 25.57
C ALA A 136 4.83 35.28 26.15
N ALA A 137 4.96 35.37 27.49
CA ALA A 137 4.76 36.57 28.26
C ALA A 137 5.50 37.73 27.59
N ARG A 138 4.76 38.77 27.26
CA ARG A 138 5.26 40.06 26.78
C ARG A 138 6.27 40.58 27.81
N VAL A 139 7.56 40.29 27.59
CA VAL A 139 8.65 40.90 28.37
C VAL A 139 8.62 42.39 28.04
N ARG A 140 8.02 43.13 28.94
CA ARG A 140 7.89 44.58 28.95
C ARG A 140 9.31 45.16 29.00
N ARG A 141 9.75 45.80 27.92
CA ARG A 141 10.89 46.72 27.96
C ARG A 141 10.57 47.82 28.98
N ALA A 142 11.40 47.95 30.01
CA ALA A 142 11.46 49.15 30.84
C ALA A 142 12.71 49.96 30.41
N PRO A 143 12.66 51.29 30.49
CA PRO A 143 13.65 52.22 29.92
C PRO A 143 15.01 52.18 30.63
#